data_AF-A0A9W6CJD0-F1
#
_entry.id   AF-A0A9W6CJD0-F1
#
_cell.length_a   1.000
_cell.length_b   1.000
_cell.length_c   1.000
_cell.angle_alpha   90.00
_cell.angle_beta   90.00
_cell.angle_gamma   90.00
#
_symmetry.space_group_name_H-M   'P 1'
#
loop_
_entity.id
_entity.type
_entity.pdbx_description
1 polymer ?
#
loop_
_entity_poly.entity_id
_entity_poly.type
_entity_poly.pdbx_seq_one_letter_code
_entity_poly.pdbx_strand_id
1 'polypeptide(L)'
;MAPVPKKVTKTETADGLYKSKLRWKPKPLPADLEELERFKVEKFRGSYHPDMCDHIIRLMAQGHSVSAVAGFLGIAKDTLFTWVNQREALAHAVRIGQGLRVAFLEKLGREYAEIGNHAGVTWCNYMLRSADQTYRNSGPLIEQHVSVTNAPVVVEFNNEVRGALDELAARLAGNFTQPSRPALASAECDEDGQ
;
A
#
# COMPACT_ATOMS: atom_id res chain seq x y z
N MET A 1 -53.62 -30.95 43.19
CA MET A 1 -53.62 -29.85 42.20
C MET A 1 -52.17 -29.56 41.83
N ALA A 2 -51.75 -29.93 40.62
CA ALA A 2 -50.40 -29.69 40.13
C ALA A 2 -50.31 -28.29 39.48
N PRO A 3 -49.19 -27.56 39.62
CA PRO A 3 -49.06 -26.23 39.04
C PRO A 3 -48.90 -26.31 37.50
N VAL A 4 -49.72 -25.51 36.81
CA VAL A 4 -49.70 -25.35 35.34
C VAL A 4 -48.42 -24.61 34.92
N PRO A 5 -47.66 -25.11 33.92
CA PRO A 5 -46.48 -24.41 33.43
C PRO A 5 -46.88 -23.13 32.67
N LYS A 6 -46.31 -21.99 33.07
CA LYS A 6 -46.48 -20.70 32.39
C LYS A 6 -45.81 -20.77 31.01
N LYS A 7 -46.59 -20.56 29.95
CA LYS A 7 -46.08 -20.39 28.58
C LYS A 7 -45.22 -19.13 28.52
N VAL A 8 -43.92 -19.29 28.30
CA VAL A 8 -43.02 -18.20 27.93
C VAL A 8 -43.26 -17.91 26.45
N THR A 9 -43.95 -16.82 26.15
CA THR A 9 -44.09 -16.30 24.78
C THR A 9 -42.76 -15.69 24.35
N LYS A 10 -41.99 -16.43 23.56
CA LYS A 10 -40.91 -15.86 22.73
C LYS A 10 -41.57 -14.95 21.69
N THR A 11 -41.43 -13.64 21.85
CA THR A 11 -41.51 -12.71 20.72
C THR A 11 -40.11 -12.60 20.11
N GLU A 12 -39.75 -13.59 19.29
CA GLU A 12 -38.68 -13.46 18.30
C GLU A 12 -39.21 -12.56 17.18
N THR A 13 -38.98 -11.26 17.29
CA THR A 13 -39.05 -10.37 16.11
C THR A 13 -37.79 -10.61 15.28
N ALA A 14 -37.92 -11.50 14.30
CA ALA A 14 -36.91 -11.90 13.32
C ALA A 14 -36.68 -10.83 12.23
N ASP A 15 -36.48 -9.57 12.63
CA ASP A 15 -36.14 -8.46 11.73
C ASP A 15 -34.79 -7.83 12.10
N GLY A 16 -33.79 -8.70 12.32
CA GLY A 16 -32.38 -8.35 12.46
C GLY A 16 -31.71 -7.88 11.17
N LEU A 17 -32.45 -7.24 10.25
CA LEU A 17 -31.91 -6.68 9.02
C LEU A 17 -31.76 -5.16 9.19
N TYR A 18 -30.57 -4.73 9.60
CA TYR A 18 -30.13 -3.34 9.53
C TYR A 18 -30.19 -2.84 8.08
N LYS A 19 -31.35 -2.37 7.63
CA LYS A 19 -31.52 -1.63 6.37
C LYS A 19 -30.97 -0.20 6.54
N SER A 20 -29.66 -0.06 6.70
CA SER A 20 -29.02 1.25 6.62
C SER A 20 -28.59 1.55 5.18
N LYS A 21 -29.57 1.98 4.34
CA LYS A 21 -29.28 2.67 3.07
C LYS A 21 -28.86 4.14 3.28
N LEU A 22 -28.35 4.47 4.46
CA LEU A 22 -27.70 5.76 4.70
C LEU A 22 -26.31 5.65 4.07
N ARG A 23 -26.17 6.24 2.89
CA ARG A 23 -24.88 6.45 2.23
C ARG A 23 -24.03 7.30 3.19
N TRP A 24 -23.25 6.65 4.04
CA TRP A 24 -22.40 7.30 5.05
C TRP A 24 -21.53 8.34 4.33
N LYS A 25 -21.57 9.58 4.84
CA LYS A 25 -20.74 10.68 4.38
C LYS A 25 -19.82 11.07 5.53
N PRO A 26 -18.49 11.02 5.38
CA PRO A 26 -17.58 11.44 6.43
C PRO A 26 -17.82 12.90 6.80
N LYS A 27 -17.95 13.19 8.10
CA LYS A 27 -17.90 14.57 8.60
C LYS A 27 -16.43 15.04 8.62
N PRO A 28 -16.15 16.30 8.27
CA PRO A 28 -14.82 16.87 8.46
C PRO A 28 -14.49 16.90 9.96
N LEU A 29 -13.26 16.53 10.28
CA LEU A 29 -12.75 16.49 11.65
C LEU A 29 -12.02 17.77 12.00
N PRO A 30 -11.89 18.10 13.30
CA PRO A 30 -11.08 19.21 13.79
C PRO A 30 -9.66 19.17 13.23
N ALA A 31 -9.11 20.36 12.96
CA ALA A 31 -7.77 20.53 12.40
C ALA A 31 -6.67 20.42 13.49
N ASP A 32 -7.00 20.67 14.76
CA ASP A 32 -6.05 20.72 15.86
C ASP A 32 -6.11 19.46 16.76
N LEU A 33 -4.97 19.09 17.35
CA LEU A 33 -4.79 17.92 18.21
C LEU A 33 -5.46 18.05 19.59
N GLU A 34 -5.45 19.23 20.20
CA GLU A 34 -6.11 19.50 21.49
C GLU A 34 -7.65 19.45 21.38
N GLU A 35 -8.22 19.94 20.29
CA GLU A 35 -9.64 19.87 19.97
C GLU A 35 -10.04 18.42 19.68
N LEU A 36 -9.17 17.67 18.99
CA LEU A 36 -9.33 16.23 18.82
C LEU A 36 -9.37 15.52 20.18
N GLU A 37 -8.42 15.82 21.08
CA GLU A 37 -8.34 15.24 22.42
C GLU A 37 -9.56 15.57 23.29
N ARG A 38 -9.99 16.84 23.32
CA ARG A 38 -11.21 17.27 24.04
C ARG A 38 -12.46 16.56 23.52
N PHE A 39 -12.64 16.50 22.20
CA PHE A 39 -13.78 15.84 21.59
C PHE A 39 -13.82 14.33 21.88
N LYS A 40 -12.65 13.68 21.93
CA LYS A 40 -12.52 12.23 22.16
C LYS A 40 -12.78 11.83 23.60
N VAL A 41 -12.27 12.58 24.57
CA VAL A 41 -12.41 12.29 26.01
C VAL A 41 -13.86 12.37 26.47
N GLU A 42 -14.68 13.25 25.89
CA GLU A 42 -16.09 13.37 26.22
C GLU A 42 -16.93 12.27 25.55
N LYS A 43 -16.64 11.98 24.27
CA LYS A 43 -17.55 11.23 23.40
C LYS A 43 -17.37 9.71 23.43
N PHE A 44 -16.16 9.20 23.71
CA PHE A 44 -15.85 7.76 23.58
C PHE A 44 -15.60 7.04 24.92
N ARG A 45 -15.95 7.65 26.06
CA ARG A 45 -15.81 7.01 27.39
C ARG A 45 -16.68 5.74 27.48
N GLY A 46 -16.06 4.60 27.21
CA GLY A 46 -16.56 3.26 27.54
C GLY A 46 -17.71 2.73 26.68
N SER A 47 -18.19 3.48 25.68
CA SER A 47 -19.30 3.03 24.84
C SER A 47 -19.00 3.15 23.34
N TYR A 48 -19.58 2.23 22.57
CA TYR A 48 -19.45 2.22 21.11
C TYR A 48 -20.22 3.40 20.47
N HIS A 49 -19.58 4.06 19.52
CA HIS A 49 -20.15 5.13 18.72
C HIS A 49 -19.75 4.90 17.24
N PRO A 50 -20.69 5.01 16.28
CA PRO A 50 -20.42 4.71 14.87
C PRO A 50 -19.30 5.55 14.25
N ASP A 51 -19.16 6.82 14.62
CA ASP A 51 -18.05 7.70 14.20
C ASP A 51 -16.64 7.15 14.51
N MET A 52 -16.51 6.16 15.41
CA MET A 52 -15.21 5.51 15.66
C MET A 52 -14.68 4.78 14.44
N CYS A 53 -15.54 4.22 13.59
CA CYS A 53 -15.11 3.57 12.35
C CYS A 53 -14.28 4.52 11.49
N ASP A 54 -14.72 5.78 11.41
CA ASP A 54 -14.11 6.81 10.59
C ASP A 54 -12.77 7.25 11.16
N HIS A 55 -12.70 7.36 12.49
CA HIS A 55 -11.44 7.67 13.19
C HIS A 55 -10.42 6.55 13.06
N ILE A 56 -10.85 5.30 13.18
CA ILE A 56 -9.97 4.14 13.01
C ILE A 56 -9.38 4.15 11.60
N ILE A 57 -10.22 4.26 10.57
CA ILE A 57 -9.75 4.31 9.18
C ILE A 57 -8.77 5.47 8.98
N ARG A 58 -9.11 6.68 9.45
CA ARG A 58 -8.26 7.87 9.31
C ARG A 58 -6.91 7.71 10.01
N LEU A 59 -6.90 7.26 11.27
CA LEU A 59 -5.67 7.10 12.04
C LEU A 59 -4.79 6.00 11.46
N MET A 60 -5.37 4.88 11.05
CA MET A 60 -4.59 3.80 10.45
C MET A 60 -4.05 4.16 9.06
N ALA A 61 -4.76 4.99 8.28
CA ALA A 61 -4.25 5.55 7.04
C ALA A 61 -3.02 6.46 7.22
N GLN A 62 -2.78 6.95 8.45
CA GLN A 62 -1.57 7.69 8.83
C GLN A 62 -0.45 6.78 9.35
N GLY A 63 -0.62 5.45 9.27
CA GLY A 63 0.38 4.47 9.71
C GLY A 63 0.19 3.94 11.14
N HIS A 64 -0.79 4.46 11.90
CA HIS A 64 -1.00 4.03 13.28
C HIS A 64 -1.49 2.58 13.39
N SER A 65 -0.92 1.83 14.33
CA SER A 65 -1.35 0.46 14.64
C SER A 65 -2.69 0.44 15.38
N VAL A 66 -3.37 -0.70 15.41
CA VAL A 66 -4.62 -0.87 16.17
C VAL A 66 -4.45 -0.50 17.66
N SER A 67 -3.29 -0.85 18.25
CA SER A 67 -2.96 -0.47 19.63
C SER A 67 -2.83 1.05 19.80
N ALA A 68 -2.17 1.73 18.87
CA ALA A 68 -2.06 3.19 18.90
C ALA A 68 -3.43 3.86 18.72
N VAL A 69 -4.26 3.32 17.83
CA VAL A 69 -5.64 3.79 17.63
C VAL A 69 -6.47 3.64 18.90
N ALA A 70 -6.36 2.53 19.62
CA ALA A 70 -7.03 2.36 20.92
C ALA A 70 -6.60 3.45 21.92
N GLY A 71 -5.29 3.74 22.00
CA GLY A 71 -4.75 4.85 22.79
C GLY A 71 -5.31 6.20 22.37
N PHE A 72 -5.35 6.50 21.07
CA PHE A 72 -5.92 7.73 20.52
C PHE A 72 -7.43 7.85 20.74
N LEU A 73 -8.15 6.76 20.94
CA LEU A 73 -9.58 6.75 21.27
C LEU A 73 -9.82 6.79 22.78
N GLY A 74 -8.78 6.72 23.61
CA GLY A 74 -8.89 6.71 25.07
C GLY A 74 -9.49 5.41 25.62
N ILE A 75 -9.35 4.29 24.90
CA ILE A 75 -9.87 2.98 25.31
C ILE A 75 -8.76 1.95 25.43
N ALA A 76 -8.97 0.95 26.29
CA ALA A 76 -8.07 -0.19 26.36
C ALA A 76 -8.11 -0.98 25.05
N LYS A 77 -6.95 -1.52 24.65
CA LYS A 77 -6.81 -2.36 23.44
C LYS A 77 -7.80 -3.54 23.45
N ASP A 78 -7.97 -4.20 24.59
CA ASP A 78 -8.86 -5.36 24.72
C ASP A 78 -10.34 -4.98 24.56
N THR A 79 -10.72 -3.77 25.00
CA THR A 79 -12.06 -3.22 24.76
C THR A 79 -12.32 -3.04 23.27
N LEU A 80 -11.35 -2.49 22.52
CA LEU A 80 -11.47 -2.35 21.08
C LEU A 80 -11.65 -3.72 20.38
N PHE A 81 -10.88 -4.74 20.77
CA PHE A 81 -11.05 -6.08 20.21
C PHE A 81 -12.38 -6.72 20.57
N THR A 82 -12.85 -6.52 21.80
CA THR A 82 -14.18 -6.98 22.22
C THR A 82 -15.26 -6.37 21.35
N TRP A 83 -15.19 -5.07 21.06
CA TRP A 83 -16.14 -4.39 20.19
C TRP A 83 -16.04 -4.86 18.73
N VAL A 84 -14.83 -5.08 18.21
CA VAL A 84 -14.62 -5.62 16.87
C VAL A 84 -15.32 -6.97 16.70
N ASN A 85 -15.25 -7.85 17.71
CA ASN A 85 -15.91 -9.15 17.67
C ASN A 85 -17.44 -9.06 17.76
N GLN A 86 -17.97 -7.99 18.37
CA GLN A 86 -19.40 -7.79 18.58
C GLN A 86 -20.08 -6.95 17.48
N ARG A 87 -19.30 -6.20 16.68
CA ARG A 87 -19.81 -5.20 15.73
C ARG A 87 -19.16 -5.35 14.37
N GLU A 88 -19.90 -5.85 13.40
CA GLU A 88 -19.41 -6.10 12.03
C GLU A 88 -18.89 -4.83 11.34
N ALA A 89 -19.57 -3.70 11.49
CA ALA A 89 -19.15 -2.43 10.91
C ALA A 89 -17.76 -1.98 11.42
N LEU A 90 -17.49 -2.20 12.71
CA LEU A 90 -16.21 -1.88 13.32
C LEU A 90 -15.12 -2.84 12.85
N ALA A 91 -15.42 -4.14 12.76
CA ALA A 91 -14.52 -5.13 12.19
C ALA A 91 -14.14 -4.79 10.75
N HIS A 92 -15.12 -4.38 9.94
CA HIS A 92 -14.89 -3.93 8.57
C HIS A 92 -14.00 -2.68 8.52
N ALA A 93 -14.26 -1.68 9.37
CA ALA A 93 -13.44 -0.48 9.47
C ALA A 93 -11.98 -0.78 9.87
N VAL A 94 -11.76 -1.68 10.82
CA VAL A 94 -10.41 -2.11 11.22
C VAL A 94 -9.68 -2.82 10.08
N ARG A 95 -10.35 -3.70 9.32
CA ARG A 95 -9.75 -4.36 8.16
C ARG A 95 -9.35 -3.37 7.07
N ILE A 96 -10.22 -2.40 6.76
CA ILE A 96 -9.88 -1.31 5.83
C ILE A 96 -8.67 -0.52 6.36
N GLY A 97 -8.70 -0.14 7.64
CA GLY A 97 -7.61 0.59 8.27
C GLY A 97 -6.28 -0.17 8.22
N GLN A 98 -6.29 -1.48 8.45
CA GLN A 98 -5.10 -2.33 8.33
C GLN A 98 -4.51 -2.30 6.92
N GLY A 99 -5.34 -2.41 5.88
CA GLY A 99 -4.88 -2.28 4.48
C GLY A 99 -4.28 -0.90 4.19
N LEU A 100 -4.93 0.18 4.66
CA LEU A 100 -4.42 1.55 4.48
C LEU A 100 -3.09 1.78 5.22
N ARG A 101 -2.94 1.19 6.40
CA ARG A 101 -1.67 1.23 7.15
C ARG A 101 -0.54 0.57 6.37
N VAL A 102 -0.79 -0.57 5.73
CA VAL A 102 0.20 -1.25 4.87
C VAL A 102 0.61 -0.33 3.72
N ALA A 103 -0.36 0.23 2.99
CA ALA A 103 -0.08 1.16 1.90
C ALA A 103 0.73 2.40 2.34
N PHE A 104 0.42 2.94 3.53
CA PHE A 104 1.19 4.05 4.11
C PHE A 104 2.66 3.65 4.37
N LEU A 105 2.89 2.48 4.99
CA LEU A 105 4.23 2.00 5.31
C LEU A 105 5.04 1.66 4.05
N GLU A 106 4.41 1.10 3.02
CA GLU A 106 5.06 0.88 1.71
C GLU A 106 5.49 2.20 1.07
N LYS A 107 4.60 3.20 1.06
CA LYS A 107 4.91 4.54 0.55
C LYS A 107 6.10 5.15 1.29
N LEU A 108 6.05 5.17 2.63
CA LEU A 108 7.11 5.72 3.46
C LEU A 108 8.43 4.96 3.29
N GLY A 109 8.37 3.64 3.13
CA GLY A 109 9.54 2.82 2.82
C GLY A 109 10.20 3.20 1.50
N ARG A 110 9.43 3.48 0.44
CA ARG A 110 9.96 4.00 -0.83
C ARG A 110 10.61 5.36 -0.66
N GLU A 111 9.93 6.28 0.03
CA GLU A 111 10.45 7.63 0.30
C GLU A 111 11.80 7.55 1.05
N TYR A 112 11.94 6.65 2.03
CA TYR A 112 13.21 6.43 2.71
C TYR A 112 14.29 5.80 1.83
N ALA A 113 13.93 4.90 0.91
CA ALA A 113 14.87 4.30 -0.03
C ALA A 113 15.43 5.35 -1.01
N GLU A 114 14.58 6.23 -1.52
CA GLU A 114 14.97 7.29 -2.46
C GLU A 114 16.01 8.26 -1.88
N ILE A 115 15.91 8.56 -0.57
CA ILE A 115 16.87 9.44 0.13
C ILE A 115 18.08 8.68 0.72
N GLY A 116 18.19 7.36 0.50
CA GLY A 116 19.27 6.54 1.06
C GLY A 116 19.19 6.31 2.57
N ASN A 117 18.00 6.47 3.18
CA ASN A 117 17.80 6.23 4.62
C ASN A 117 17.55 4.74 4.90
N HIS A 118 18.62 3.96 4.99
CA HIS A 118 18.56 2.53 5.26
C HIS A 118 17.83 2.19 6.56
N ALA A 119 18.08 2.94 7.65
CA ALA A 119 17.42 2.70 8.94
C ALA A 119 15.89 2.87 8.85
N GLY A 120 15.43 3.87 8.10
CA GLY A 120 14.01 4.09 7.82
C GLY A 120 13.38 2.94 7.04
N VAL A 121 14.05 2.45 5.98
CA VAL A 121 13.59 1.29 5.19
C VAL A 121 13.49 0.04 6.07
N THR A 122 14.52 -0.23 6.87
CA THR A 122 14.54 -1.37 7.80
C THR A 122 13.38 -1.28 8.79
N TRP A 123 13.14 -0.11 9.37
CA TRP A 123 12.00 0.10 10.28
C TRP A 123 10.65 -0.16 9.58
N CYS A 124 10.44 0.36 8.36
CA CYS A 124 9.24 0.10 7.58
C CYS A 124 9.04 -1.40 7.32
N ASN A 125 10.10 -2.15 6.99
CA ASN A 125 10.05 -3.59 6.77
C ASN A 125 9.58 -4.35 8.02
N TYR A 126 10.15 -4.05 9.19
CA TYR A 126 9.69 -4.64 10.46
C TYR A 126 8.22 -4.32 10.74
N MET A 127 7.81 -3.07 10.48
CA MET A 127 6.43 -2.64 10.70
C MET A 127 5.44 -3.31 9.75
N LEU A 128 5.82 -3.55 8.49
CA LEU A 128 5.03 -4.28 7.49
C LEU A 128 4.85 -5.75 7.88
N ARG A 129 5.92 -6.43 8.33
CA ARG A 129 5.86 -7.80 8.86
C ARG A 129 4.96 -7.94 10.08
N SER A 130 4.82 -6.87 10.87
CA SER A 130 3.86 -6.83 11.97
C SER A 130 2.44 -6.45 11.52
N ALA A 131 2.29 -5.74 10.40
CA ALA A 131 1.00 -5.24 9.91
C ALA A 131 0.20 -6.32 9.19
N ASP A 132 0.88 -7.15 8.41
CA ASP A 132 0.24 -8.07 7.49
C ASP A 132 0.98 -9.42 7.48
N GLN A 133 0.19 -10.49 7.50
CA GLN A 133 0.71 -11.85 7.60
C GLN A 133 1.45 -12.29 6.32
N THR A 134 1.10 -11.73 5.16
CA THR A 134 1.76 -11.99 3.88
C THR A 134 3.23 -11.60 3.99
N TYR A 135 3.51 -10.39 4.51
CA TYR A 135 4.86 -9.90 4.75
C TYR A 135 5.62 -10.71 5.81
N ARG A 136 4.91 -11.28 6.79
CA ARG A 136 5.51 -12.15 7.82
C ARG A 136 5.93 -13.50 7.25
N ASN A 137 5.09 -14.09 6.41
CA ASN A 137 5.30 -15.44 5.85
C ASN A 137 6.22 -15.45 4.64
N SER A 138 6.44 -14.29 4.01
CA SER A 138 7.22 -14.19 2.79
C SER A 138 8.73 -14.40 2.99
N GLY A 139 9.18 -14.77 4.20
CA GLY A 139 10.59 -14.98 4.52
C GLY A 139 11.42 -13.73 4.22
N PRO A 140 12.76 -13.84 4.14
CA PRO A 140 13.52 -12.88 3.35
C PRO A 140 13.04 -13.04 1.90
N LEU A 141 12.07 -12.23 1.47
CA LEU A 141 11.76 -12.00 0.06
C LEU A 141 13.05 -11.46 -0.53
N ILE A 142 13.87 -12.38 -1.06
CA ILE A 142 15.09 -12.16 -1.80
C ILE A 142 15.74 -10.86 -1.33
N GLU A 143 16.61 -10.94 -0.31
CA GLU A 143 17.69 -9.98 -0.22
C GLU A 143 18.40 -10.07 -1.58
N GLN A 144 17.93 -9.30 -2.56
CA GLN A 144 18.79 -8.82 -3.62
C GLN A 144 19.75 -7.95 -2.83
N HIS A 145 20.80 -8.60 -2.34
CA HIS A 145 22.07 -8.02 -2.06
C HIS A 145 22.51 -7.36 -3.37
N VAL A 146 21.90 -6.23 -3.70
CA VAL A 146 22.57 -5.21 -4.46
C VAL A 146 23.57 -4.69 -3.44
N SER A 147 24.72 -5.35 -3.40
CA SER A 147 25.92 -4.83 -2.81
C SER A 147 26.22 -3.53 -3.55
N VAL A 148 25.54 -2.45 -3.18
CA VAL A 148 26.02 -1.09 -3.45
C VAL A 148 27.12 -0.89 -2.42
N THR A 149 28.25 -1.56 -2.63
CA THR A 149 29.50 -1.04 -2.13
C THR A 149 29.59 0.38 -2.68
N ASN A 150 29.50 1.37 -1.81
CA ASN A 150 29.85 2.77 -2.09
C ASN A 150 31.34 2.95 -2.45
N ALA A 151 32.03 1.89 -2.88
CA ALA A 151 33.16 2.06 -3.74
C ALA A 151 32.61 2.58 -5.07
N PRO A 152 33.15 3.66 -5.66
CA PRO A 152 32.89 3.88 -7.06
C PRO A 152 33.23 2.56 -7.74
N VAL A 153 32.23 1.92 -8.35
CA VAL A 153 32.51 0.92 -9.37
C VAL A 153 33.11 1.75 -10.49
N VAL A 154 34.41 2.03 -10.37
CA VAL A 154 35.26 2.20 -11.52
C VAL A 154 35.10 0.85 -12.20
N VAL A 155 34.16 0.80 -13.13
CA VAL A 155 34.15 -0.24 -14.13
C VAL A 155 35.46 0.05 -14.87
N GLU A 156 36.56 -0.51 -14.38
CA GLU A 156 37.69 -0.81 -15.23
C GLU A 156 37.12 -1.81 -16.23
N PHE A 157 36.46 -1.24 -17.25
CA PHE A 157 36.09 -1.95 -18.44
C PHE A 157 37.40 -2.50 -18.93
N ASN A 158 37.62 -3.80 -18.69
CA ASN A 158 38.84 -4.47 -19.07
C ASN A 158 39.13 -4.07 -20.52
N ASN A 159 40.29 -3.47 -20.78
CA ASN A 159 40.59 -2.89 -22.10
C ASN A 159 40.46 -3.94 -23.21
N GLU A 160 40.58 -5.23 -22.86
CA GLU A 160 40.28 -6.37 -23.71
C GLU A 160 38.82 -6.44 -24.15
N VAL A 161 37.86 -6.23 -23.25
CA VAL A 161 36.42 -6.23 -23.56
C VAL A 161 36.06 -5.03 -24.42
N ARG A 162 36.66 -3.88 -24.16
CA ARG A 162 36.46 -2.67 -24.96
C ARG A 162 37.03 -2.85 -26.38
N GLY A 163 38.23 -3.41 -26.49
CA GLY A 163 38.84 -3.75 -27.78
C GLY A 163 38.01 -4.76 -28.58
N ALA A 164 37.49 -5.80 -27.92
CA ALA A 164 36.61 -6.79 -28.56
C ALA A 164 35.29 -6.17 -29.07
N LEU A 165 34.75 -5.20 -28.32
CA LEU A 165 33.52 -4.49 -28.71
C LEU A 165 33.78 -3.56 -29.91
N ASP A 166 34.92 -2.86 -29.92
CA ASP A 166 35.32 -1.98 -31.00
C ASP A 166 35.62 -2.76 -32.30
N GLU A 167 36.27 -3.92 -32.20
CA GLU A 167 36.45 -4.83 -33.36
C GLU A 167 35.12 -5.35 -33.91
N LEU A 168 34.17 -5.72 -33.04
CA LEU A 168 32.85 -6.16 -33.44
C LEU A 168 32.09 -5.02 -34.16
N ALA A 169 32.15 -3.81 -33.60
CA ALA A 169 31.54 -2.63 -34.21
C ALA A 169 32.15 -2.31 -35.58
N ALA A 170 33.48 -2.41 -35.73
CA ALA A 170 34.16 -2.22 -37.01
C ALA A 170 33.76 -3.28 -38.05
N ARG A 171 33.63 -4.55 -37.65
CA ARG A 171 33.15 -5.64 -38.53
C ARG A 171 31.71 -5.42 -38.99
N LEU A 172 30.85 -4.95 -38.08
CA LEU A 172 29.46 -4.64 -38.42
C LEU A 172 29.37 -3.41 -39.35
N ALA A 173 30.16 -2.37 -39.10
CA ALA A 173 30.21 -1.18 -39.96
C ALA A 173 30.74 -1.51 -41.38
N GLY A 174 31.75 -2.39 -41.49
CA GLY A 174 32.29 -2.84 -42.78
C GLY A 174 31.26 -3.62 -43.62
N ASN A 175 30.42 -4.44 -42.99
CA ASN A 175 29.41 -5.23 -43.68
C ASN A 175 28.21 -4.42 -44.21
N PHE A 176 28.04 -3.16 -43.79
CA PHE A 176 26.96 -2.29 -44.28
C PHE A 176 27.34 -1.43 -45.50
N THR A 177 28.56 -1.57 -46.04
CA THR A 177 29.04 -0.77 -47.20
C THR A 177 29.02 -1.50 -48.54
N GLN A 178 28.23 -2.57 -48.69
CA GLN A 178 27.93 -3.10 -50.03
C GLN A 178 26.81 -2.25 -50.67
N PRO A 179 27.07 -1.50 -51.77
CA PRO A 179 26.03 -0.78 -52.47
C PRO A 179 25.12 -1.76 -53.19
N SER A 180 23.92 -1.97 -52.65
CA SER A 180 22.85 -2.64 -53.37
C SER A 180 22.16 -1.66 -54.31
N ARG A 181 22.67 -1.53 -55.55
CA ARG A 181 21.82 -1.40 -56.75
C ARG A 181 22.64 -1.38 -58.04
N PRO A 182 22.38 -2.27 -59.01
CA PRO A 182 22.74 -2.00 -60.39
C PRO A 182 21.94 -0.78 -60.87
N ALA A 183 22.63 0.10 -61.60
CA ALA A 183 22.08 1.33 -62.17
C ALA A 183 20.81 1.02 -62.98
N LEU A 184 19.67 1.57 -62.54
CA LEU A 184 18.51 1.72 -63.40
C LEU A 184 18.90 2.77 -64.45
N ALA A 185 19.07 2.29 -65.68
CA ALA A 185 19.26 3.11 -66.86
C ALA A 185 18.20 4.21 -66.89
N SER A 186 18.67 5.45 -67.01
CA SER A 186 17.87 6.62 -67.32
C SER A 186 17.07 6.34 -68.59
N ALA A 187 15.75 6.26 -68.46
CA ALA A 187 14.86 6.39 -69.61
C ALA A 187 14.94 7.85 -70.06
N GLU A 188 15.58 8.07 -71.20
CA GLU A 188 15.51 9.31 -71.97
C GLU A 188 14.04 9.57 -72.30
N CYS A 189 13.48 10.64 -71.75
CA CYS A 189 12.24 11.21 -72.24
C CYS A 189 12.62 12.16 -73.38
N ASP A 190 12.46 11.70 -74.61
CA ASP A 190 12.46 12.54 -75.80
C ASP A 190 11.30 13.54 -75.70
N GLU A 191 11.65 14.81 -75.52
CA GLU A 191 10.78 15.93 -75.85
C GLU A 191 10.93 16.22 -77.34
N ASP A 192 9.96 15.80 -78.15
CA ASP A 192 9.71 16.40 -79.46
C ASP A 192 8.25 16.86 -79.52
N GLY A 193 8.10 18.18 -79.60
CA GLY A 193 6.84 18.85 -79.89
C GLY A 193 6.72 19.24 -81.36
N GLN A 194 5.45 19.40 -81.77
CA GLN A 194 4.91 19.97 -83.02
C GLN A 194 4.80 19.07 -84.25
#